data_AF-A0AAD5SYU1-F1
#
_entry.id   AF-A0AAD5SYU1-F1
#
_cell.length_a   1.000
_cell.length_b   1.000
_cell.length_c   1.000
_cell.angle_alpha   90.00
_cell.angle_beta   90.00
_cell.angle_gamma   90.00
#
_symmetry.space_group_name_H-M   'P 1'
#
loop_
_entity.id
_entity.type
_entity.pdbx_description
1 polymer ?
#
loop_
_entity_poly.entity_id
_entity_poly.type
_entity_poly.pdbx_seq_one_letter_code
_entity_poly.pdbx_strand_id
1 'polypeptide(L)'
;MREDGAWTQEDISALQNAVRPIDEQFSADGGKFLVHDNLSVSSRWRDANGGVEVLNGQAALSSLLARVHANISVMNEDGEDLDVELAQLKKELEGSFATLERLEKRVGGYTIADLFGISKRLHDLDSCRGTTGKFPHSNAKTGHATVAGILNSCFDKLVALVAALDPVPADSPLQKINQSLIQIHVDLQAIAFASTKPNQDQEQLISLLDSAQERLESLEVKFRFNGTFVPDGNECSFPLSVRLAGQTTLHKMLHDCHALITRLIDPFAAPVGEALFSTYEILLKERAILRRLRRWSSAGWDVSESVTQVEFTLKNIEEHRVKGFFVGKALNSYSGSGVKVATEGQVAVSALFDECDSLIWQINLTSQ
;
A
#
# COMPACT_ATOMS: atom_id res chain seq x y z
N MET A 1 -9.80 -1.42 -7.27
CA MET A 1 -10.30 -1.38 -5.88
C MET A 1 -11.62 -0.63 -5.93
N ARG A 2 -12.70 -1.22 -5.41
CA ARG A 2 -14.01 -0.57 -5.32
C ARG A 2 -13.94 0.52 -4.25
N GLU A 3 -14.58 1.68 -4.45
CA GLU A 3 -14.52 2.83 -3.51
C GLU A 3 -15.17 2.50 -2.15
N ASP A 4 -16.04 1.50 -2.14
CA ASP A 4 -16.84 0.94 -1.05
C ASP A 4 -16.09 -0.12 -0.21
N GLY A 5 -14.87 -0.49 -0.58
CA GLY A 5 -13.90 -1.22 0.26
C GLY A 5 -14.19 -2.71 0.55
N ALA A 6 -15.43 -3.18 0.41
CA ALA A 6 -15.80 -4.58 0.65
C ALA A 6 -16.11 -5.32 -0.67
N TRP A 7 -15.54 -6.52 -0.81
CA TRP A 7 -15.85 -7.43 -1.93
C TRP A 7 -17.15 -8.17 -1.63
N THR A 8 -18.12 -8.15 -2.56
CA THR A 8 -19.34 -8.95 -2.43
C THR A 8 -19.12 -10.37 -2.96
N GLN A 9 -19.98 -11.32 -2.58
CA GLN A 9 -19.92 -12.69 -3.14
C GLN A 9 -20.12 -12.72 -4.66
N GLU A 10 -20.88 -11.77 -5.19
CA GLU A 10 -21.05 -11.57 -6.64
C GLU A 10 -19.74 -11.09 -7.29
N ASP A 11 -19.01 -10.17 -6.64
CA ASP A 11 -17.70 -9.70 -7.11
C ASP A 11 -16.65 -10.83 -7.08
N ILE A 12 -16.63 -11.63 -6.01
CA ILE A 12 -15.72 -12.77 -5.89
C ILE A 12 -16.05 -13.81 -6.96
N SER A 13 -17.34 -14.09 -7.19
CA SER A 13 -17.80 -15.00 -8.24
C SER A 13 -17.42 -14.48 -9.64
N ALA A 14 -17.54 -13.17 -9.88
CA ALA A 14 -17.12 -12.55 -11.13
C ALA A 14 -15.59 -12.69 -11.34
N LEU A 15 -14.80 -12.49 -10.29
CA LEU A 15 -13.34 -12.66 -10.34
C LEU A 15 -12.95 -14.12 -10.61
N GLN A 16 -13.56 -15.07 -9.89
CA GLN A 16 -13.38 -16.51 -10.11
C GLN A 16 -13.73 -16.92 -11.55
N ASN A 17 -14.85 -16.42 -12.07
CA ASN A 17 -15.27 -16.68 -13.45
C ASN A 17 -14.30 -16.09 -14.48
N ALA A 18 -13.68 -14.94 -14.20
CA ALA A 18 -12.69 -14.30 -15.07
C ALA A 18 -11.34 -15.02 -15.06
N VAL A 19 -10.95 -15.64 -13.94
CA VAL A 19 -9.68 -16.36 -13.78
C VAL A 19 -9.74 -17.79 -14.30
N ARG A 20 -10.91 -18.44 -14.20
CA ARG A 20 -11.16 -19.80 -14.70
C ARG A 20 -10.60 -20.10 -16.10
N PRO A 21 -10.84 -19.30 -17.16
CA PRO A 21 -10.25 -19.61 -18.47
C PRO A 21 -8.73 -19.55 -18.49
N ILE A 22 -8.11 -18.74 -17.64
CA ILE A 22 -6.64 -18.69 -17.48
C ILE A 22 -6.14 -19.97 -16.82
N ASP A 23 -6.83 -20.47 -15.80
CA ASP A 23 -6.48 -21.73 -15.12
C ASP A 23 -6.64 -22.95 -16.02
N GLU A 24 -7.74 -22.99 -16.78
CA GLU A 24 -8.01 -24.05 -17.76
C GLU A 24 -6.89 -24.07 -18.80
N GLN A 25 -6.49 -22.91 -19.31
CA GLN A 25 -5.39 -22.80 -20.28
C GLN A 25 -4.03 -23.15 -19.68
N PHE A 26 -3.70 -22.59 -18.51
CA PHE A 26 -2.46 -22.87 -17.79
C PHE A 26 -2.31 -24.35 -17.44
N SER A 27 -3.42 -25.00 -17.07
CA SER A 27 -3.47 -26.44 -16.80
C SER A 27 -3.33 -27.27 -18.07
N ALA A 28 -4.01 -26.89 -19.17
CA ALA A 28 -3.89 -27.54 -20.47
C ALA A 28 -2.46 -27.49 -21.03
N ASP A 29 -1.74 -26.41 -20.72
CA ASP A 29 -0.36 -26.16 -21.13
C ASP A 29 0.70 -26.79 -20.20
N GLY A 30 0.27 -27.63 -19.25
CA GLY A 30 1.18 -28.31 -18.33
C GLY A 30 1.85 -27.38 -17.32
N GLY A 31 1.14 -26.34 -16.87
CA GLY A 31 1.63 -25.38 -15.89
C GLY A 31 2.56 -24.33 -16.49
N LYS A 32 2.35 -23.98 -17.76
CA LYS A 32 3.11 -22.95 -18.48
C LYS A 32 2.14 -22.01 -19.19
N PHE A 33 2.46 -20.73 -19.26
CA PHE A 33 1.75 -19.76 -20.10
C PHE A 33 2.31 -19.84 -21.51
N LEU A 34 1.66 -20.60 -22.40
CA LEU A 34 2.04 -20.67 -23.80
C LEU A 34 1.27 -19.62 -24.61
N VAL A 35 1.92 -19.08 -25.64
CA VAL A 35 1.24 -18.19 -26.59
C VAL A 35 0.48 -19.08 -27.57
N HIS A 36 -0.85 -19.10 -27.47
CA HIS A 36 -1.68 -19.81 -28.42
C HIS A 36 -1.89 -18.97 -29.67
N ASP A 37 -1.37 -19.50 -30.78
CA ASP A 37 -1.34 -18.91 -32.12
C ASP A 37 -2.75 -18.69 -32.69
N ASN A 38 -3.33 -17.53 -32.43
CA ASN A 38 -4.19 -16.82 -33.41
C ASN A 38 -3.52 -15.52 -33.91
N LEU A 39 -2.32 -15.21 -33.41
CA LEU A 39 -1.48 -14.09 -33.81
C LEU A 39 -0.17 -14.70 -34.29
N SER A 40 0.03 -14.79 -35.61
CA SER A 40 1.20 -15.38 -36.27
C SER A 40 2.49 -15.24 -35.45
N VAL A 41 2.83 -16.23 -34.64
CA VAL A 41 4.03 -16.22 -33.83
C VAL A 41 5.21 -16.29 -34.78
N SER A 42 6.00 -15.21 -34.79
CA SER A 42 7.26 -15.12 -35.51
C SER A 42 8.11 -16.36 -35.21
N SER A 43 8.78 -16.91 -36.22
CA SER A 43 9.72 -18.04 -36.12
C SER A 43 10.87 -17.80 -35.11
N ARG A 44 10.97 -16.59 -34.55
CA ARG A 44 11.90 -16.19 -33.50
C ARG A 44 11.66 -16.87 -32.15
N TRP A 45 10.45 -17.37 -31.86
CA TRP A 45 10.08 -17.92 -30.54
C TRP A 45 10.07 -19.45 -30.48
N ARG A 46 10.73 -20.10 -31.43
CA ARG A 46 10.95 -21.54 -31.41
C ARG A 46 12.39 -21.79 -31.04
N ASP A 47 12.61 -22.70 -30.09
CA ASP A 47 13.94 -23.18 -29.78
C ASP A 47 14.54 -23.94 -30.99
N ALA A 48 15.83 -24.28 -30.89
CA ALA A 48 16.55 -25.00 -31.95
C ALA A 48 15.94 -26.37 -32.30
N ASN A 49 15.07 -26.92 -31.45
CA ASN A 49 14.39 -28.19 -31.63
C ASN A 49 12.94 -28.03 -32.12
N GLY A 50 12.48 -26.80 -32.40
CA GLY A 50 11.11 -26.50 -32.80
C GLY A 50 10.10 -26.48 -31.64
N GLY A 51 10.57 -26.58 -30.40
CA GLY A 51 9.78 -26.40 -29.19
C GLY A 51 9.42 -24.93 -28.97
N VAL A 52 8.26 -24.67 -28.36
CA VAL A 52 7.83 -23.32 -28.00
C VAL A 52 8.76 -22.81 -26.90
N GLU A 53 9.49 -21.73 -27.18
CA GLU A 53 10.41 -21.12 -26.24
C GLU A 53 9.64 -20.64 -25.01
N VAL A 54 10.10 -21.04 -23.83
CA VAL A 54 9.50 -20.64 -22.56
C VAL A 54 9.79 -19.16 -22.36
N LEU A 55 8.76 -18.32 -22.49
CA LEU A 55 8.91 -16.86 -22.38
C LEU A 55 9.55 -16.45 -21.06
N ASN A 56 10.52 -15.52 -21.13
CA ASN A 56 10.96 -14.78 -19.96
C ASN A 56 9.73 -14.15 -19.29
N GLY A 57 9.51 -14.44 -18.01
CA GLY A 57 8.33 -13.99 -17.26
C GLY A 57 7.32 -15.07 -16.85
N GLN A 58 7.53 -16.35 -17.20
CA GLN A 58 6.69 -17.45 -16.67
C GLN A 58 6.55 -17.42 -15.14
N ALA A 59 7.66 -17.25 -14.42
CA ALA A 59 7.66 -17.19 -12.97
C ALA A 59 6.81 -16.01 -12.44
N ALA A 60 6.88 -14.86 -13.12
CA ALA A 60 6.08 -13.69 -12.78
C ALA A 60 4.59 -13.94 -13.03
N LEU A 61 4.21 -14.52 -14.17
CA LEU A 61 2.82 -14.85 -14.49
C LEU A 61 2.25 -15.92 -13.56
N SER A 62 3.00 -16.98 -13.26
CA SER A 62 2.59 -18.02 -12.30
C SER A 62 2.44 -17.44 -10.89
N SER A 63 3.34 -16.55 -10.50
CA SER A 63 3.24 -15.81 -9.23
C SER A 63 2.00 -14.92 -9.20
N LEU A 64 1.71 -14.19 -10.28
CA LEU A 64 0.49 -13.38 -10.39
C LEU A 64 -0.78 -14.22 -10.32
N LEU A 65 -0.86 -15.34 -11.04
CA LEU A 65 -2.02 -16.23 -10.99
C LEU A 65 -2.21 -16.83 -9.59
N ALA A 66 -1.13 -17.30 -8.96
CA ALA A 66 -1.17 -17.79 -7.58
C ALA A 66 -1.63 -16.72 -6.59
N ARG A 67 -1.22 -15.45 -6.78
CA ARG A 67 -1.69 -14.32 -5.97
C ARG A 67 -3.18 -14.04 -6.17
N VAL A 68 -3.66 -14.11 -7.40
CA VAL A 68 -5.08 -13.91 -7.69
C VAL A 68 -5.90 -14.98 -6.97
N HIS A 69 -5.47 -16.25 -6.99
CA HIS A 69 -6.11 -17.32 -6.22
C HIS A 69 -6.03 -17.13 -4.70
N ALA A 70 -4.86 -16.75 -4.18
CA ALA A 70 -4.71 -16.47 -2.75
C ALA A 70 -5.64 -15.32 -2.32
N ASN A 71 -5.74 -14.26 -3.12
CA ASN A 71 -6.64 -13.14 -2.86
C ASN A 71 -8.12 -13.58 -2.93
N ILE A 72 -8.50 -14.39 -3.92
CA ILE A 72 -9.86 -14.97 -3.99
C ILE A 72 -10.14 -15.83 -2.74
N SER A 73 -9.18 -16.63 -2.28
CA SER A 73 -9.33 -17.45 -1.06
C SER A 73 -9.52 -16.57 0.17
N VAL A 74 -8.67 -15.55 0.35
CA VAL A 74 -8.81 -14.58 1.45
C VAL A 74 -10.15 -13.86 1.36
N MET A 75 -10.59 -13.46 0.16
CA MET A 75 -11.90 -12.83 -0.03
C MET A 75 -13.07 -13.78 0.32
N ASN A 76 -12.96 -15.07 -0.01
CA ASN A 76 -13.94 -16.08 0.38
C ASN A 76 -13.92 -16.34 1.89
N GLU A 77 -12.73 -16.42 2.51
CA GLU A 77 -12.53 -16.64 3.95
C GLU A 77 -12.96 -15.43 4.80
N ASP A 78 -12.83 -14.22 4.25
CA ASP A 78 -13.36 -12.98 4.84
C ASP A 78 -14.87 -12.81 4.58
N GLY A 79 -15.41 -13.56 3.61
CA GLY A 79 -16.83 -13.58 3.23
C GLY A 79 -17.69 -14.57 4.02
N GLU A 80 -17.10 -15.64 4.56
CA GLU A 80 -17.83 -16.72 5.22
C GLU A 80 -17.49 -16.80 6.73
N ASP A 81 -18.53 -16.61 7.55
CA ASP A 81 -18.57 -16.72 9.03
C ASP A 81 -17.78 -15.67 9.84
N LEU A 82 -18.25 -14.42 9.77
CA LEU A 82 -18.11 -13.53 10.93
C LEU A 82 -18.84 -14.14 12.12
N ASP A 83 -18.18 -14.20 13.28
CA ASP A 83 -18.89 -14.51 14.51
C ASP A 83 -19.99 -13.46 14.77
N VAL A 84 -20.96 -13.81 15.63
CA VAL A 84 -22.13 -12.97 15.89
C VAL A 84 -21.73 -11.55 16.32
N GLU A 85 -20.61 -11.42 17.03
CA GLU A 85 -20.12 -10.13 17.53
C GLU A 85 -19.51 -9.27 16.42
N LEU A 86 -18.60 -9.82 15.59
CA LEU A 86 -18.04 -9.11 14.45
C LEU A 86 -19.10 -8.80 13.39
N ALA A 87 -20.08 -9.68 13.18
CA ALA A 87 -21.19 -9.43 12.26
C ALA A 87 -22.03 -8.23 12.72
N GLN A 88 -22.31 -8.14 14.02
CA GLN A 88 -23.05 -7.02 14.59
C GLN A 88 -22.24 -5.71 14.50
N LEU A 89 -20.94 -5.77 14.77
CA LEU A 89 -20.05 -4.61 14.65
C LEU A 89 -19.91 -4.14 13.19
N LYS A 90 -19.75 -5.07 12.24
CA LYS A 90 -19.76 -4.78 10.80
C LYS A 90 -21.03 -4.03 10.40
N LYS A 91 -22.19 -4.56 10.77
CA LYS A 91 -23.49 -3.94 10.47
C LYS A 91 -23.62 -2.54 11.07
N GLU A 92 -23.10 -2.34 12.27
CA GLU A 92 -23.10 -1.03 12.92
C GLU A 92 -22.21 -0.01 12.19
N LEU A 93 -21.00 -0.43 11.80
CA LEU A 93 -20.08 0.42 11.05
C LEU A 93 -20.63 0.76 9.66
N GLU A 94 -21.23 -0.21 8.96
CA GLU A 94 -21.91 0.02 7.68
C GLU A 94 -23.06 1.03 7.84
N GLY A 95 -23.83 0.95 8.93
CA GLY A 95 -24.86 1.93 9.25
C GLY A 95 -24.31 3.34 9.53
N SER A 96 -23.15 3.42 10.19
CA SER A 96 -22.44 4.68 10.42
C SER A 96 -21.93 5.28 9.11
N PHE A 97 -21.31 4.46 8.25
CA PHE A 97 -20.83 4.84 6.93
C PHE A 97 -21.97 5.39 6.05
N ALA A 98 -23.06 4.63 5.92
CA ALA A 98 -24.24 5.07 5.17
C ALA A 98 -24.85 6.37 5.71
N THR A 99 -24.72 6.63 7.03
CA THR A 99 -25.16 7.90 7.62
C THR A 99 -24.23 9.05 7.22
N LEU A 100 -22.92 8.84 7.22
CA LEU A 100 -21.95 9.82 6.72
C LEU A 100 -22.19 10.15 5.23
N GLU A 101 -22.46 9.15 4.38
CA GLU A 101 -22.80 9.37 2.97
C GLU A 101 -24.10 10.16 2.79
N ARG A 102 -25.13 9.89 3.61
CA ARG A 102 -26.37 10.66 3.58
C ARG A 102 -26.17 12.10 4.02
N LEU A 103 -25.30 12.36 5.01
CA LEU A 103 -24.96 13.71 5.44
C LEU A 103 -24.26 14.48 4.31
N GLU A 104 -23.31 13.86 3.63
CA GLU A 104 -22.62 14.45 2.48
C GLU A 104 -23.59 14.89 1.38
N LYS A 105 -24.61 14.07 1.09
CA LYS A 105 -25.60 14.31 0.04
C LYS A 105 -26.79 15.17 0.49
N ARG A 106 -26.83 15.63 1.75
CA ARG A 106 -27.98 16.34 2.32
C ARG A 106 -28.12 17.75 1.71
N VAL A 107 -29.30 18.03 1.14
CA VAL A 107 -29.66 19.37 0.68
C VAL A 107 -29.70 20.32 1.88
N GLY A 108 -28.93 21.40 1.84
CA GLY A 108 -28.73 22.33 2.96
C GLY A 108 -27.45 22.06 3.77
N GLY A 109 -26.65 21.07 3.40
CA GLY A 109 -25.35 20.79 4.02
C GLY A 109 -25.45 20.13 5.40
N TYR A 110 -24.31 20.04 6.09
CA TYR A 110 -24.21 19.45 7.43
C TYR A 110 -23.34 20.31 8.35
N THR A 111 -23.40 20.02 9.65
CA THR A 111 -22.71 20.78 10.70
C THR A 111 -21.79 19.88 11.51
N ILE A 112 -20.88 20.48 12.29
CA ILE A 112 -20.02 19.74 13.22
C ILE A 112 -20.86 18.96 14.25
N ALA A 113 -22.00 19.51 14.68
CA ALA A 113 -22.90 18.85 15.63
C ALA A 113 -23.53 17.57 15.03
N ASP A 114 -23.85 17.56 13.73
CA ASP A 114 -24.33 16.36 13.04
C ASP A 114 -23.26 15.24 13.06
N LEU A 115 -21.98 15.60 12.97
CA LEU A 115 -20.86 14.66 12.93
C LEU A 115 -20.40 14.20 14.32
N PHE A 116 -20.63 14.99 15.37
CA PHE A 116 -20.11 14.74 16.71
C PHE A 116 -20.56 13.37 17.28
N GLY A 117 -21.84 13.03 17.12
CA GLY A 117 -22.37 11.75 17.61
C GLY A 117 -21.71 10.54 16.93
N ILE A 118 -21.52 10.62 15.61
CA ILE A 118 -20.86 9.56 14.83
C ILE A 118 -19.38 9.48 15.21
N SER A 119 -18.69 10.63 15.25
CA SER A 119 -17.28 10.71 15.65
C SER A 119 -17.03 10.07 17.01
N LYS A 120 -17.82 10.44 18.02
CA LYS A 120 -17.73 9.85 19.36
C LYS A 120 -17.91 8.34 19.30
N ARG A 121 -18.92 7.85 18.57
CA ARG A 121 -19.19 6.42 18.46
C ARG A 121 -18.05 5.67 17.78
N LEU A 122 -17.49 6.20 16.69
CA LEU A 122 -16.36 5.58 16.00
C LEU A 122 -15.12 5.51 16.92
N HIS A 123 -14.85 6.54 17.72
CA HIS A 123 -13.77 6.52 18.71
C HIS A 123 -14.02 5.51 19.85
N ASP A 124 -15.27 5.37 20.31
CA ASP A 124 -15.63 4.35 21.30
C ASP A 124 -15.34 2.94 20.74
N LEU A 125 -15.70 2.69 19.47
CA LEU A 125 -15.44 1.41 18.79
C LEU A 125 -13.95 1.16 18.55
N ASP A 126 -13.19 2.19 18.17
CA ASP A 126 -11.74 2.08 17.96
C ASP A 126 -11.00 1.82 19.29
N SER A 127 -11.46 2.44 20.38
CA SER A 127 -10.93 2.22 21.73
C SER A 127 -11.15 0.80 22.25
N CYS A 128 -12.10 0.05 21.66
CA CYS A 128 -12.28 -1.36 21.95
C CYS A 128 -11.22 -2.24 21.28
N ARG A 129 -10.43 -1.75 20.32
CA ARG A 129 -9.38 -2.56 19.68
C ARG A 129 -8.24 -2.83 20.67
N GLY A 130 -7.74 -4.06 20.65
CA GLY A 130 -6.52 -4.44 21.35
C GLY A 130 -5.28 -3.85 20.69
N THR A 131 -4.13 -4.03 21.33
CA THR A 131 -2.82 -3.58 20.80
C THR A 131 -2.45 -4.20 19.46
N THR A 132 -3.08 -5.32 19.09
CA THR A 132 -2.92 -6.01 17.81
C THR A 132 -3.86 -5.49 16.72
N GLY A 133 -4.69 -4.48 17.01
CA GLY A 133 -5.74 -3.99 16.12
C GLY A 133 -6.98 -4.90 16.04
N LYS A 134 -6.96 -6.07 16.70
CA LYS A 134 -8.09 -7.00 16.77
C LYS A 134 -9.12 -6.55 17.80
N PHE A 135 -10.38 -6.94 17.60
CA PHE A 135 -11.47 -6.68 18.53
C PHE A 135 -11.49 -7.81 19.59
N PRO A 136 -11.09 -7.56 20.85
CA PRO A 136 -10.80 -8.57 21.85
C PRO A 136 -12.04 -9.34 22.35
N HIS A 137 -13.25 -8.92 21.96
CA HIS A 137 -14.49 -9.58 22.35
C HIS A 137 -14.86 -10.72 21.40
N SER A 138 -14.38 -10.66 20.16
CA SER A 138 -14.55 -11.72 19.17
C SER A 138 -13.48 -12.80 19.31
N ASN A 139 -13.91 -14.05 19.28
CA ASN A 139 -13.02 -15.22 19.18
C ASN A 139 -12.80 -15.65 17.72
N ALA A 140 -13.37 -14.92 16.76
CA ALA A 140 -13.18 -15.20 15.34
C ALA A 140 -11.71 -15.11 14.94
N LYS A 141 -11.29 -16.03 14.07
CA LYS A 141 -9.93 -16.00 13.50
C LYS A 141 -9.84 -15.05 12.30
N THR A 142 -10.95 -14.86 11.60
CA THR A 142 -11.09 -14.11 10.34
C THR A 142 -12.03 -12.90 10.53
N GLY A 143 -12.12 -12.02 9.54
CA GLY A 143 -13.09 -10.91 9.55
C GLY A 143 -12.72 -9.67 10.38
N HIS A 144 -11.77 -9.77 11.30
CA HIS A 144 -11.24 -8.61 12.03
C HIS A 144 -10.67 -7.54 11.09
N ALA A 145 -9.96 -7.95 10.03
CA ALA A 145 -9.41 -7.04 9.03
C ALA A 145 -10.53 -6.33 8.25
N THR A 146 -11.60 -7.05 7.88
CA THR A 146 -12.77 -6.49 7.19
C THR A 146 -13.45 -5.42 8.05
N VAL A 147 -13.76 -5.73 9.31
CA VAL A 147 -14.35 -4.77 10.25
C VAL A 147 -13.41 -3.59 10.48
N ALA A 148 -12.11 -3.84 10.58
CA ALA A 148 -11.12 -2.79 10.76
C ALA A 148 -11.05 -1.85 9.55
N GLY A 149 -11.10 -2.41 8.34
CA GLY A 149 -11.17 -1.68 7.08
C GLY A 149 -12.39 -0.76 7.03
N ILE A 150 -13.58 -1.26 7.35
CA ILE A 150 -14.81 -0.44 7.35
C ILE A 150 -14.72 0.70 8.38
N LEU A 151 -14.20 0.44 9.59
CA LEU A 151 -14.00 1.49 10.59
C LEU A 151 -13.00 2.56 10.09
N ASN A 152 -11.90 2.17 9.45
CA ASN A 152 -10.96 3.11 8.86
C ASN A 152 -11.63 3.93 7.75
N SER A 153 -12.43 3.31 6.88
CA SER A 153 -13.22 4.02 5.87
C SER A 153 -14.23 5.01 6.47
N CYS A 154 -14.83 4.68 7.62
CA CYS A 154 -15.68 5.60 8.37
C CYS A 154 -14.90 6.82 8.88
N PHE A 155 -13.70 6.62 9.42
CA PHE A 155 -12.83 7.73 9.85
C PHE A 155 -12.36 8.59 8.68
N ASP A 156 -11.95 7.98 7.57
CA ASP A 156 -11.55 8.69 6.36
C ASP A 156 -12.68 9.57 5.84
N LYS A 157 -13.90 9.01 5.79
CA LYS A 157 -15.10 9.75 5.39
C LYS A 157 -15.43 10.86 6.38
N LEU A 158 -15.38 10.59 7.68
CA LEU A 158 -15.60 11.61 8.71
C LEU A 158 -14.60 12.75 8.58
N VAL A 159 -13.30 12.47 8.44
CA VAL A 159 -12.24 13.48 8.27
C VAL A 159 -12.47 14.29 6.99
N ALA A 160 -12.90 13.65 5.89
CA ALA A 160 -13.28 14.35 4.67
C ALA A 160 -14.45 15.32 4.90
N LEU A 161 -15.48 14.89 5.62
CA LEU A 161 -16.63 15.73 5.92
C LEU A 161 -16.26 16.89 6.85
N VAL A 162 -15.43 16.65 7.87
CA VAL A 162 -14.95 17.71 8.78
C VAL A 162 -14.08 18.70 8.01
N ALA A 163 -13.18 18.25 7.15
CA ALA A 163 -12.37 19.12 6.30
C ALA A 163 -13.24 20.01 5.40
N ALA A 164 -14.29 19.46 4.79
CA ALA A 164 -15.21 20.24 3.97
C ALA A 164 -16.00 21.32 4.74
N LEU A 165 -16.10 21.23 6.09
CA LEU A 165 -16.66 22.29 6.93
C LEU A 165 -15.64 23.38 7.32
N ASP A 166 -14.36 23.15 7.05
CA ASP A 166 -13.24 24.05 7.33
C ASP A 166 -12.47 24.37 6.03
N PRO A 167 -13.12 24.98 5.02
CA PRO A 167 -12.45 25.33 3.77
C PRO A 167 -11.41 26.41 4.00
N VAL A 168 -10.35 26.43 3.18
CA VAL A 168 -9.34 27.50 3.20
C VAL A 168 -9.92 28.73 2.47
N PRO A 169 -10.16 29.87 3.16
CA PRO A 169 -10.65 31.08 2.50
C PRO A 169 -9.67 31.61 1.44
N ALA A 170 -10.17 32.26 0.39
CA ALA A 170 -9.34 32.77 -0.69
C ALA A 170 -8.34 33.86 -0.25
N ASP A 171 -8.71 34.62 0.78
CA ASP A 171 -7.91 35.66 1.43
C ASP A 171 -7.07 35.13 2.60
N SER A 172 -7.15 33.82 2.89
CA SER A 172 -6.39 33.21 3.98
C SER A 172 -4.89 33.24 3.69
N PRO A 173 -4.06 33.55 4.69
CA PRO A 173 -2.61 33.47 4.54
C PRO A 173 -2.12 32.03 4.28
N LEU A 174 -2.96 31.02 4.58
CA LEU A 174 -2.70 29.61 4.29
C LEU A 174 -2.92 29.22 2.82
N GLN A 175 -3.48 30.10 1.99
CA GLN A 175 -3.89 29.75 0.63
C GLN A 175 -2.71 29.31 -0.26
N LYS A 176 -1.50 29.87 -0.05
CA LYS A 176 -0.30 29.44 -0.77
C LYS A 176 0.12 28.01 -0.43
N ILE A 177 0.00 27.62 0.84
CA ILE A 177 0.27 26.26 1.31
C ILE A 177 -0.76 25.31 0.70
N ASN A 178 -2.04 25.70 0.72
CA ASN A 178 -3.14 24.93 0.14
C ASN A 178 -2.91 24.64 -1.35
N GLN A 179 -2.60 25.67 -2.15
CA GLN A 179 -2.29 25.51 -3.58
C GLN A 179 -1.10 24.59 -3.82
N SER A 180 -0.06 24.69 -2.99
CA SER A 180 1.12 23.83 -3.10
C SER A 180 0.79 22.36 -2.82
N LEU A 181 0.00 22.09 -1.78
CA LEU A 181 -0.47 20.74 -1.47
C LEU A 181 -1.38 20.18 -2.57
N ILE A 182 -2.32 20.98 -3.08
CA ILE A 182 -3.19 20.59 -4.21
C ILE A 182 -2.34 20.20 -5.42
N GLN A 183 -1.32 20.99 -5.77
CA GLN A 183 -0.45 20.68 -6.89
C GLN A 183 0.31 19.37 -6.67
N ILE A 184 0.91 19.18 -5.48
CA ILE A 184 1.59 17.91 -5.14
C ILE A 184 0.61 16.74 -5.24
N HIS A 185 -0.62 16.89 -4.75
CA HIS A 185 -1.65 15.86 -4.82
C HIS A 185 -1.99 15.48 -6.25
N VAL A 186 -2.20 16.46 -7.14
CA VAL A 186 -2.45 16.24 -8.57
C VAL A 186 -1.27 15.54 -9.24
N ASP A 187 -0.04 15.94 -8.93
CA ASP A 187 1.17 15.32 -9.46
C ASP A 187 1.24 13.84 -9.02
N LEU A 188 0.97 13.55 -7.74
CA LEU A 188 0.93 12.17 -7.20
C LEU A 188 -0.18 11.32 -7.83
N GLN A 189 -1.37 11.88 -8.06
CA GLN A 189 -2.43 11.20 -8.78
C GLN A 189 -2.02 10.88 -10.23
N ALA A 190 -1.34 11.80 -10.90
CA ALA A 190 -0.83 11.58 -12.25
C ALA A 190 0.23 10.47 -12.27
N ILE A 191 1.15 10.45 -11.30
CA ILE A 191 2.14 9.38 -11.12
C ILE A 191 1.43 8.04 -10.87
N ALA A 192 0.42 8.02 -10.00
CA ALA A 192 -0.36 6.82 -9.69
C ALA A 192 -1.14 6.29 -10.90
N PHE A 193 -1.71 7.17 -11.71
CA PHE A 193 -2.34 6.74 -12.96
C PHE A 193 -1.30 6.18 -13.93
N ALA A 194 -0.14 6.82 -14.04
CA ALA A 194 0.90 6.42 -14.95
C ALA A 194 1.53 5.07 -14.54
N SER A 195 1.70 4.81 -13.24
CA SER A 195 2.23 3.52 -12.73
C SER A 195 1.34 2.31 -13.07
N THR A 196 0.07 2.51 -13.44
CA THR A 196 -0.79 1.42 -13.91
C THR A 196 -0.49 0.95 -15.34
N LYS A 197 0.33 1.70 -16.10
CA LYS A 197 0.64 1.39 -17.49
C LYS A 197 1.80 0.38 -17.59
N PRO A 198 1.66 -0.72 -18.34
CA PRO A 198 2.63 -1.84 -18.33
C PRO A 198 3.98 -1.53 -18.98
N ASN A 199 4.13 -0.43 -19.71
CA ASN A 199 5.35 -0.07 -20.46
C ASN A 199 6.00 1.23 -19.97
N GLN A 200 5.70 1.63 -18.74
CA GLN A 200 6.20 2.90 -18.26
C GLN A 200 7.66 2.80 -17.76
N ASP A 201 8.45 3.80 -18.09
CA ASP A 201 9.80 3.97 -17.58
C ASP A 201 9.76 4.13 -16.05
N GLN A 202 10.22 3.09 -15.35
CA GLN A 202 10.23 3.04 -13.89
C GLN A 202 11.19 4.07 -13.29
N GLU A 203 12.30 4.41 -13.97
CA GLU A 203 13.25 5.40 -13.46
C GLU A 203 12.62 6.80 -13.46
N GLN A 204 11.89 7.13 -14.52
CA GLN A 204 11.12 8.38 -14.58
C GLN A 204 10.05 8.43 -13.49
N LEU A 205 9.32 7.34 -13.25
CA LEU A 205 8.32 7.25 -12.18
C LEU A 205 8.93 7.47 -10.80
N ILE A 206 10.05 6.82 -10.50
CA ILE A 206 10.76 6.96 -9.24
C ILE A 206 11.28 8.40 -9.08
N SER A 207 11.84 9.00 -10.13
CA SER A 207 12.31 10.39 -10.10
C SER A 207 11.17 11.39 -9.84
N LEU A 208 10.01 11.21 -10.47
CA LEU A 208 8.83 12.05 -10.24
C LEU A 208 8.30 11.91 -8.81
N LEU A 209 8.29 10.68 -8.28
CA LEU A 209 7.85 10.40 -6.92
C LEU A 209 8.82 11.01 -5.88
N ASP A 210 10.13 10.85 -6.07
CA ASP A 210 11.16 11.48 -5.23
C ASP A 210 10.99 13.00 -5.21
N SER A 211 10.77 13.62 -6.38
CA SER A 211 10.54 15.07 -6.48
C SER A 211 9.28 15.52 -5.74
N ALA A 212 8.19 14.75 -5.83
CA ALA A 212 6.96 15.03 -5.10
C ALA A 212 7.15 14.90 -3.57
N GLN A 213 7.90 13.89 -3.13
CA GLN A 213 8.23 13.67 -1.73
C GLN A 213 9.10 14.81 -1.17
N GLU A 214 10.15 15.24 -1.87
CA GLU A 214 11.01 16.35 -1.45
C GLU A 214 10.24 17.67 -1.31
N ARG A 215 9.29 17.94 -2.22
CA ARG A 215 8.40 19.11 -2.15
C ARG A 215 7.47 19.05 -0.95
N LEU A 216 6.93 17.87 -0.64
CA LEU A 216 6.05 17.66 0.51
C LEU A 216 6.80 17.83 1.83
N GLU A 217 7.98 17.20 1.96
CA GLU A 217 8.86 17.32 3.13
C GLU A 217 9.30 18.77 3.35
N SER A 218 9.70 19.47 2.28
CA SER A 218 10.07 20.90 2.36
C SER A 218 8.91 21.77 2.83
N LEU A 219 7.69 21.49 2.38
CA LEU A 219 6.49 22.22 2.80
C LEU A 219 6.20 21.97 4.29
N GLU A 220 6.27 20.73 4.75
CA GLU A 220 6.08 20.42 6.17
C GLU A 220 7.12 21.05 7.07
N VAL A 221 8.41 20.86 6.76
CA VAL A 221 9.52 21.43 7.57
C VAL A 221 9.41 22.94 7.65
N LYS A 222 9.01 23.59 6.56
CA LYS A 222 8.93 25.05 6.50
C LYS A 222 7.69 25.63 7.18
N PHE A 223 6.54 24.96 7.08
CA PHE A 223 5.27 25.56 7.44
C PHE A 223 4.52 24.85 8.57
N ARG A 224 4.94 23.65 9.01
CA ARG A 224 4.23 22.88 10.02
C ARG A 224 4.99 22.90 11.35
N PHE A 225 4.40 23.52 12.36
CA PHE A 225 4.96 23.66 13.70
C PHE A 225 3.99 23.11 14.73
N ASN A 226 4.46 22.19 15.59
CA ASN A 226 3.64 21.51 16.59
C ASN A 226 2.31 20.97 16.02
N GLY A 227 2.37 20.42 14.81
CA GLY A 227 1.22 19.85 14.14
C GLY A 227 0.21 20.86 13.59
N THR A 228 0.53 22.16 13.49
CA THR A 228 -0.33 23.20 12.89
C THR A 228 0.40 23.90 11.75
N PHE A 229 -0.31 24.33 10.70
CA PHE A 229 0.28 25.11 9.61
C PHE A 229 0.39 26.60 9.95
N VAL A 230 1.57 27.19 9.76
CA VAL A 230 1.87 28.60 10.00
C VAL A 230 2.30 29.25 8.69
N PRO A 231 1.61 30.30 8.20
CA PRO A 231 1.83 30.88 6.87
C PRO A 231 3.26 31.33 6.56
N ASP A 232 3.93 31.93 7.55
CA ASP A 232 5.25 32.56 7.35
C ASP A 232 6.42 31.66 7.76
N GLY A 233 6.12 30.44 8.20
CA GLY A 233 7.13 29.50 8.68
C GLY A 233 7.86 29.93 9.96
N ASN A 234 7.40 30.99 10.62
CA ASN A 234 8.01 31.53 11.83
C ASN A 234 6.98 31.49 12.97
N GLU A 235 7.26 30.66 13.99
CA GLU A 235 6.42 30.44 15.18
C GLU A 235 6.09 31.74 15.93
N CYS A 236 6.98 32.74 15.88
CA CYS A 236 6.82 33.99 16.62
C CYS A 236 5.72 34.91 16.04
N SER A 237 5.26 34.66 14.81
CA SER A 237 4.37 35.57 14.08
C SER A 237 2.90 35.37 14.42
N PHE A 238 2.53 34.19 14.94
CA PHE A 238 1.14 33.84 15.24
C PHE A 238 1.04 33.15 16.60
N PRO A 239 0.15 33.62 17.50
CA PRO A 239 -0.13 32.89 18.72
C PRO A 239 -0.67 31.50 18.35
N LEU A 240 -0.04 30.43 18.86
CA LEU A 240 -0.48 29.04 18.70
C LEU A 240 -1.94 28.80 19.13
N SER A 241 -2.53 29.72 19.91
CA SER A 241 -3.92 29.69 20.33
C SER A 241 -4.92 30.07 19.22
N VAL A 242 -4.49 30.74 18.16
CA VAL A 242 -5.38 31.15 17.05
C VAL A 242 -5.37 30.08 15.97
N ARG A 243 -6.42 29.24 15.96
CA ARG A 243 -6.67 28.33 14.85
C ARG A 243 -7.19 29.11 13.65
N LEU A 244 -6.37 29.23 12.61
CA LEU A 244 -6.79 29.77 11.32
C LEU A 244 -7.79 28.81 10.65
N ALA A 245 -8.76 29.36 9.91
CA ALA A 245 -9.65 28.55 9.08
C ALA A 245 -8.85 27.84 7.97
N GLY A 246 -9.22 26.61 7.66
CA GLY A 246 -8.57 25.79 6.65
C GLY A 246 -7.54 24.77 7.16
N GLN A 247 -7.23 24.77 8.46
CA GLN A 247 -6.21 23.86 9.02
C GLN A 247 -6.59 22.39 8.81
N THR A 248 -7.86 22.04 9.03
CA THR A 248 -8.31 20.66 8.89
C THR A 248 -8.23 20.19 7.44
N THR A 249 -8.58 21.07 6.49
CA THR A 249 -8.43 20.83 5.05
C THR A 249 -6.96 20.58 4.68
N LEU A 250 -6.03 21.39 5.18
CA LEU A 250 -4.60 21.19 4.91
C LEU A 250 -4.07 19.90 5.51
N HIS A 251 -4.45 19.56 6.75
CA HIS A 251 -4.04 18.30 7.38
C HIS A 251 -4.55 17.09 6.61
N LYS A 252 -5.82 17.12 6.18
CA LYS A 252 -6.37 16.08 5.33
C LYS A 252 -5.59 15.98 4.02
N MET A 253 -5.37 17.09 3.32
CA MET A 253 -4.66 17.07 2.03
C MET A 253 -3.23 16.55 2.18
N LEU A 254 -2.52 16.96 3.23
CA LEU A 254 -1.19 16.46 3.55
C LEU A 254 -1.20 14.94 3.80
N HIS A 255 -2.17 14.46 4.59
CA HIS A 255 -2.35 13.03 4.84
C HIS A 255 -2.65 12.27 3.54
N ASP A 256 -3.52 12.79 2.68
CA ASP A 256 -3.87 12.17 1.40
C ASP A 256 -2.65 12.08 0.47
N CYS A 257 -1.78 13.11 0.45
CA CYS A 257 -0.50 13.06 -0.28
C CYS A 257 0.43 11.97 0.26
N HIS A 258 0.62 11.88 1.59
CA HIS A 258 1.42 10.82 2.20
C HIS A 258 0.87 9.43 1.90
N ALA A 259 -0.45 9.24 2.00
CA ALA A 259 -1.09 7.97 1.69
C ALA A 259 -0.88 7.57 0.22
N LEU A 260 -0.93 8.53 -0.71
CA LEU A 260 -0.60 8.28 -2.12
C LEU A 260 0.88 7.90 -2.29
N ILE A 261 1.80 8.61 -1.64
CA ILE A 261 3.24 8.30 -1.68
C ILE A 261 3.48 6.89 -1.15
N THR A 262 2.93 6.53 0.01
CA THR A 262 3.06 5.18 0.58
C THR A 262 2.54 4.13 -0.39
N ARG A 263 1.37 4.34 -1.01
CA ARG A 263 0.80 3.44 -2.01
C ARG A 263 1.68 3.30 -3.26
N LEU A 264 2.38 4.36 -3.64
CA LEU A 264 3.26 4.38 -4.83
C LEU A 264 4.65 3.79 -4.55
N ILE A 265 5.19 4.03 -3.36
CA ILE A 265 6.46 3.46 -2.89
C ILE A 265 6.32 1.97 -2.64
N ASP A 266 5.17 1.56 -2.10
CA ASP A 266 4.87 0.19 -1.81
C ASP A 266 3.59 -0.29 -2.51
N PRO A 267 3.67 -0.53 -3.83
CA PRO A 267 2.57 -1.19 -4.55
C PRO A 267 2.34 -2.63 -4.05
N PHE A 268 3.23 -3.15 -3.20
CA PHE A 268 3.17 -4.46 -2.58
C PHE A 268 2.86 -4.41 -1.08
N ALA A 269 2.18 -3.37 -0.60
CA ALA A 269 1.58 -3.29 0.75
C ALA A 269 0.45 -4.32 0.96
N ALA A 270 0.67 -5.55 0.48
CA ALA A 270 -0.04 -6.73 0.88
C ALA A 270 0.24 -6.97 2.37
N PRO A 271 -0.73 -7.48 3.14
CA PRO A 271 -0.48 -7.90 4.50
C PRO A 271 0.69 -8.89 4.51
N VAL A 272 1.72 -8.55 5.27
CA VAL A 272 2.85 -9.43 5.52
C VAL A 272 2.57 -10.13 6.84
N GLY A 273 2.44 -11.45 6.81
CA GLY A 273 2.17 -12.22 8.03
C GLY A 273 3.24 -11.96 9.09
N GLU A 274 2.86 -11.99 10.38
CA GLU A 274 3.74 -11.67 11.53
C GLU A 274 5.10 -12.40 11.47
N ALA A 275 5.10 -13.63 10.94
CA ALA A 275 6.30 -14.44 10.75
C ALA A 275 7.35 -13.76 9.85
N LEU A 276 6.92 -13.06 8.80
CA LEU A 276 7.79 -12.40 7.81
C LEU A 276 7.98 -10.90 8.08
N PHE A 277 7.19 -10.33 8.99
CA PHE A 277 7.18 -8.89 9.25
C PHE A 277 8.56 -8.34 9.60
N SER A 278 9.35 -9.03 10.42
CA SER A 278 10.70 -8.58 10.76
C SER A 278 11.63 -8.55 9.54
N THR A 279 11.50 -9.51 8.63
CA THR A 279 12.31 -9.55 7.40
C THR A 279 11.89 -8.43 6.46
N TYR A 280 10.59 -8.23 6.30
CA TYR A 280 10.02 -7.14 5.52
C TYR A 280 10.45 -5.76 6.03
N GLU A 281 10.41 -5.50 7.34
CA GLU A 281 10.90 -4.24 7.93
C GLU A 281 12.38 -4.00 7.67
N ILE A 282 13.21 -5.04 7.75
CA ILE A 282 14.64 -4.91 7.42
C ILE A 282 14.79 -4.56 5.95
N LEU A 283 14.14 -5.28 5.05
CA LEU A 283 14.21 -5.01 3.61
C LEU A 283 13.70 -3.62 3.24
N LEU A 284 12.67 -3.10 3.93
CA LEU A 284 12.21 -1.72 3.73
C LEU A 284 13.27 -0.69 4.13
N LYS A 285 13.98 -0.92 5.24
CA LYS A 285 15.09 -0.07 5.70
C LYS A 285 16.25 -0.12 4.71
N GLU A 286 16.66 -1.33 4.32
CA GLU A 286 17.73 -1.53 3.33
C GLU A 286 17.38 -0.87 2.00
N ARG A 287 16.13 -1.02 1.52
CA ARG A 287 15.65 -0.34 0.30
C ARG A 287 15.79 1.18 0.40
N ALA A 288 15.40 1.78 1.53
CA ALA A 288 15.51 3.22 1.73
C ALA A 288 16.98 3.69 1.74
N ILE A 289 17.87 2.90 2.35
CA ILE A 289 19.32 3.14 2.33
C ILE A 289 19.84 3.07 0.89
N LEU A 290 19.53 1.99 0.16
CA LEU A 290 19.96 1.79 -1.23
C LEU A 290 19.51 2.90 -2.17
N ARG A 291 18.25 3.36 -2.06
CA ARG A 291 17.77 4.51 -2.84
C ARG A 291 18.58 5.78 -2.56
N ARG A 292 18.96 6.02 -1.31
CA ARG A 292 19.85 7.13 -0.94
C ARG A 292 21.26 6.96 -1.48
N LEU A 293 21.86 5.77 -1.33
CA LEU A 293 23.19 5.45 -1.84
C LEU A 293 23.26 5.59 -3.37
N ARG A 294 22.20 5.20 -4.08
CA ARG A 294 22.07 5.40 -5.53
C ARG A 294 22.17 6.87 -5.92
N ARG A 295 21.48 7.75 -5.20
CA ARG A 295 21.56 9.21 -5.42
C ARG A 295 22.98 9.74 -5.17
N TRP A 296 23.65 9.27 -4.12
CA TRP A 296 25.02 9.67 -3.81
C TRP A 296 26.04 9.15 -4.83
N SER A 297 25.93 7.88 -5.24
CA SER A 297 26.75 7.30 -6.31
C SER A 297 26.60 8.07 -7.61
N SER A 298 25.37 8.42 -8.01
CA SER A 298 25.10 9.23 -9.20
C SER A 298 25.69 10.65 -9.12
N ALA A 299 25.93 11.16 -7.91
CA ALA A 299 26.61 12.44 -7.67
C ALA A 299 28.15 12.28 -7.55
N GLY A 300 28.70 11.09 -7.81
CA GLY A 300 30.13 10.81 -7.79
C GLY A 300 30.71 10.50 -6.40
N TRP A 301 29.88 10.23 -5.40
CA TRP A 301 30.36 9.85 -4.07
C TRP A 301 30.72 8.37 -4.03
N ASP A 302 31.83 8.03 -3.36
CA ASP A 302 32.16 6.65 -3.07
C ASP A 302 31.22 6.11 -1.98
N VAL A 303 30.40 5.13 -2.38
CA VAL A 303 29.42 4.46 -1.50
C VAL A 303 29.73 2.98 -1.30
N SER A 304 30.90 2.50 -1.75
CA SER A 304 31.25 1.08 -1.80
C SER A 304 31.15 0.36 -0.45
N GLU A 305 31.65 0.97 0.62
CA GLU A 305 31.55 0.43 1.99
C GLU A 305 30.09 0.31 2.44
N SER A 306 29.27 1.32 2.17
CA SER A 306 27.86 1.32 2.54
C SER A 306 27.07 0.26 1.76
N VAL A 307 27.36 0.09 0.45
CA VAL A 307 26.75 -0.96 -0.38
C VAL A 307 27.13 -2.35 0.15
N THR A 308 28.40 -2.57 0.50
CA THR A 308 28.88 -3.84 1.06
C THR A 308 28.14 -4.21 2.36
N GLN A 309 27.84 -3.22 3.21
CA GLN A 309 27.08 -3.44 4.44
C GLN A 309 25.63 -3.87 4.16
N VAL A 310 25.00 -3.30 3.14
CA VAL A 310 23.65 -3.71 2.71
C VAL A 310 23.69 -5.12 2.09
N GLU A 311 24.64 -5.40 1.19
CA GLU A 311 24.86 -6.71 0.58
C GLU A 311 25.02 -7.81 1.64
N PHE A 312 25.79 -7.55 2.71
CA PHE A 312 25.94 -8.48 3.82
C PHE A 312 24.61 -8.76 4.52
N THR A 313 23.79 -7.73 4.71
CA THR A 313 22.46 -7.85 5.33
C THR A 313 21.51 -8.66 4.45
N LEU A 314 21.48 -8.39 3.13
CA LEU A 314 20.66 -9.16 2.18
C LEU A 314 21.12 -10.61 2.08
N LYS A 315 22.43 -10.87 2.04
CA LYS A 315 22.96 -12.24 2.05
C LYS A 315 22.52 -13.01 3.30
N ASN A 316 22.59 -12.38 4.47
CA ASN A 316 22.08 -13.00 5.70
C ASN A 316 20.59 -13.32 5.58
N ILE A 317 19.78 -12.44 4.98
CA ILE A 317 18.35 -12.67 4.75
C ILE A 317 18.12 -13.85 3.78
N GLU A 318 18.89 -13.93 2.70
CA GLU A 318 18.82 -15.02 1.70
C GLU A 318 19.19 -16.37 2.31
N GLU A 319 20.18 -16.43 3.21
CA GLU A 319 20.58 -17.65 3.92
C GLU A 319 19.44 -18.24 4.79
N HIS A 320 18.44 -17.43 5.16
CA HIS A 320 17.25 -17.90 5.87
C HIS A 320 16.13 -18.41 4.93
N ARG A 321 16.33 -18.38 3.61
CA ARG A 321 15.35 -18.96 2.68
C ARG A 321 15.48 -20.47 2.62
N VAL A 322 14.34 -21.16 2.68
CA VAL A 322 14.26 -22.61 2.53
C VAL A 322 13.49 -22.91 1.25
N LYS A 323 14.17 -23.51 0.27
CA LYS A 323 13.60 -23.82 -1.05
C LYS A 323 13.01 -22.59 -1.77
N GLY A 324 13.66 -21.44 -1.62
CA GLY A 324 13.23 -20.18 -2.25
C GLY A 324 12.15 -19.39 -1.49
N PHE A 325 11.70 -19.87 -0.32
CA PHE A 325 10.73 -19.16 0.52
C PHE A 325 11.39 -18.59 1.77
N PHE A 326 10.99 -17.39 2.18
CA PHE A 326 11.42 -16.82 3.45
C PHE A 326 10.79 -17.58 4.61
N VAL A 327 11.58 -17.99 5.59
CA VAL A 327 11.04 -18.66 6.78
C VAL A 327 11.07 -17.65 7.93
N GLY A 328 9.90 -17.39 8.52
CA GLY A 328 9.81 -16.44 9.63
C GLY A 328 10.52 -16.92 10.89
N LYS A 329 10.94 -15.98 11.75
CA LYS A 329 11.69 -16.26 13.00
C LYS A 329 11.00 -17.27 13.95
N ALA A 330 9.68 -17.43 13.86
CA ALA A 330 8.91 -18.32 14.71
C ALA A 330 9.17 -19.83 14.46
N LEU A 331 9.92 -20.23 13.42
CA LEU A 331 10.13 -21.64 13.05
C LEU A 331 11.47 -22.25 13.48
N ASN A 332 12.36 -21.49 14.11
CA ASN A 332 13.65 -22.05 14.58
C ASN A 332 13.52 -22.87 15.88
N SER A 333 12.32 -22.96 16.46
CA SER A 333 12.02 -23.86 17.57
C SER A 333 10.94 -24.84 17.13
N TYR A 334 11.30 -25.97 16.52
CA TYR A 334 10.69 -27.29 16.74
C TYR A 334 11.32 -28.29 15.76
N SER A 335 12.25 -29.07 16.28
CA SER A 335 12.72 -30.31 15.69
C SER A 335 11.55 -31.27 15.50
N GLY A 336 11.13 -31.52 14.26
CA GLY A 336 10.29 -32.65 13.90
C GLY A 336 9.03 -32.28 13.12
N SER A 337 9.07 -32.60 11.82
CA SER A 337 7.96 -32.64 10.86
C SER A 337 7.22 -31.33 10.55
N GLY A 338 7.63 -30.71 9.43
CA GLY A 338 6.84 -29.72 8.70
C GLY A 338 7.28 -28.28 8.89
N VAL A 339 8.24 -27.80 8.08
CA VAL A 339 8.48 -26.35 7.93
C VAL A 339 7.21 -25.76 7.33
N LYS A 340 6.42 -25.06 8.16
CA LYS A 340 5.29 -24.28 7.67
C LYS A 340 5.85 -23.05 6.97
N VAL A 341 5.78 -23.05 5.64
CA VAL A 341 6.06 -21.84 4.85
C VAL A 341 4.98 -20.83 5.23
N ALA A 342 5.38 -19.68 5.77
CA ALA A 342 4.46 -18.56 5.92
C ALA A 342 4.03 -18.17 4.52
N THR A 343 2.75 -18.32 4.16
CA THR A 343 2.26 -18.04 2.80
C THR A 343 1.94 -16.56 2.62
N GLU A 344 1.44 -15.92 3.68
CA GLU A 344 1.06 -14.51 3.69
C GLU A 344 2.31 -13.61 3.71
N GLY A 345 2.42 -12.73 2.72
CA GLY A 345 3.55 -11.79 2.60
C GLY A 345 4.78 -12.29 1.83
N GLN A 346 4.86 -13.57 1.42
CA GLN A 346 6.05 -14.10 0.71
C GLN A 346 6.38 -13.31 -0.55
N VAL A 347 5.36 -13.06 -1.37
CA VAL A 347 5.54 -12.35 -2.64
C VAL A 347 6.02 -10.93 -2.38
N ALA A 348 5.49 -10.25 -1.36
CA ALA A 348 5.94 -8.90 -1.02
C ALA A 348 7.40 -8.89 -0.58
N VAL A 349 7.79 -9.81 0.31
CA VAL A 349 9.18 -9.94 0.79
C VAL A 349 10.13 -10.35 -0.33
N SER A 350 9.75 -11.30 -1.19
CA SER A 350 10.54 -11.68 -2.38
C SER A 350 10.70 -10.54 -3.37
N ALA A 351 9.61 -9.85 -3.73
CA ALA A 351 9.68 -8.72 -4.64
C ALA A 351 10.55 -7.59 -4.07
N LEU A 352 10.45 -7.34 -2.77
CA LEU A 352 11.25 -6.32 -2.09
C LEU A 352 12.72 -6.71 -2.01
N PHE A 353 13.02 -7.99 -1.79
CA PHE A 353 14.38 -8.53 -1.84
C PHE A 353 14.99 -8.37 -3.24
N ASP A 354 14.26 -8.79 -4.27
CA ASP A 354 14.69 -8.69 -5.67
C ASP A 354 14.90 -7.21 -6.08
N GLU A 355 14.07 -6.28 -5.58
CA GLU A 355 14.25 -4.84 -5.77
C GLU A 355 15.56 -4.34 -5.15
N CYS A 356 15.87 -4.75 -3.92
CA CYS A 356 17.11 -4.39 -3.25
C CYS A 356 18.34 -4.91 -4.00
N ASP A 357 18.32 -6.16 -4.46
CA ASP A 357 19.39 -6.74 -5.29
C ASP A 357 19.57 -5.96 -6.60
N SER A 358 18.46 -5.60 -7.26
CA SER A 358 18.50 -4.77 -8.47
C SER A 358 19.10 -3.38 -8.22
N LEU A 359 18.81 -2.75 -7.08
CA LEU A 359 19.38 -1.44 -6.73
C LEU A 359 20.89 -1.54 -6.51
N ILE A 360 21.37 -2.57 -5.83
CA ILE A 360 22.81 -2.82 -5.64
C ILE A 360 23.50 -2.97 -6.99
N TRP A 361 22.92 -3.77 -7.89
CA TRP A 361 23.47 -3.95 -9.24
C TRP A 361 23.57 -2.62 -10.00
N GLN A 362 22.51 -1.78 -9.94
CA GLN A 362 22.52 -0.46 -10.57
C GLN A 362 23.59 0.48 -9.99
N ILE A 363 23.76 0.51 -8.66
CA ILE A 363 24.76 1.35 -7.99
C ILE A 363 26.18 0.92 -8.42
N ASN A 364 26.43 -0.38 -8.45
CA ASN A 364 27.73 -0.92 -8.86
C ASN A 364 28.03 -0.64 -10.34
N LEU A 365 27.00 -0.50 -11.19
CA LEU A 365 27.16 -0.12 -12.58
C LEU A 365 27.56 1.35 -12.76
N THR A 366 27.02 2.25 -11.92
CA THR A 366 27.33 3.68 -11.97
C THR A 366 28.69 4.04 -11.34
N SER A 367 29.27 3.13 -10.56
CA SER A 367 30.57 3.33 -9.90
C SER A 367 31.77 2.83 -10.71
N GLN A 368 31.54 2.23 -11.88
CA GLN A 368 32.58 1.88 -12.88
C GLN A 368 32.75 3.01 -13.89
#